data_AF-A0A507D6R3-F1
#
_entry.id   AF-A0A507D6R3-F1
#
_cell.length_a   1.000
_cell.length_b   1.000
_cell.length_c   1.000
_cell.angle_alpha   90.00
_cell.angle_beta   90.00
_cell.angle_gamma   90.00
#
_symmetry.space_group_name_H-M   'P 1'
#
loop_
_entity.id
_entity.type
_entity.pdbx_description
1 polymer ?
#
loop_
_entity_poly.entity_id
_entity_poly.type
_entity_poly.pdbx_seq_one_letter_code
_entity_poly.pdbx_strand_id
1 'polypeptide(L)'
;MSYFFQQVSRSYTEVPIGADSGIDTVFFLEATENLIKLFDFINATAFALVKGDMIGNVAKIRSKFLTNPASLPTLQSIVVAESKEKVKTATEGLLWLERGLLFTAMALRRNIDNPNEELGKSFQEAYKASLGQYHNFLVRQGVNLAMNACPYRKDFYAKLSPDPQELAVKLGDWLAALERINIIISITWTFSGSKKQCPRPESVAASSSLAMASAPTSLEILASVDALFPQATKMLEDLVRFNSTRGGPDEKSLQDFMELKFKELGLTQIDKWQVDLREIQSSKYPSPVTWTYENKINVVATHNPKTKKGRGRSLVLNGHIDVVPEGPHDMWTTPPFNPSIRSGKMYGRGTGDMKAGIVAYYYAFKALQSLGYQPASKVIMQAVTEEECTGNGALACVARGYVGDACIIPEPFNGIQAAQVGVIWLTVRVRGKPAHVMEMAVGSNAIMAAFDLFRELQILEEEWNKTKPPVYAATHHPINVNMGKINGGNWASSVPCECTFEVRVGVYPGTEPRTIQSQIESALAAKAKQMGVECVVSYGGFVAPGVEMNPEWDIIKLLSQVHERVTGRAPPSIASTATTDARVFIVEAGVPTTCYGPKAERIHGIDECVDLQSVKEVTGVLACFIAEWCGLEKQE
;
A
#
# COMPACT_ATOMS: atom_id res chain seq x y z
N MET A 1 19.70 41.11 8.45
CA MET A 1 19.52 39.85 9.22
C MET A 1 19.93 38.73 8.28
N SER A 2 20.85 37.85 8.66
CA SER A 2 21.26 36.73 7.80
C SER A 2 20.48 35.49 8.22
N TYR A 3 19.84 34.81 7.28
CA TYR A 3 18.97 33.66 7.53
C TYR A 3 19.78 32.37 7.53
N PHE A 4 19.37 31.36 8.31
CA PHE A 4 20.11 30.10 8.41
C PHE A 4 20.42 29.49 7.04
N PHE A 5 19.41 29.30 6.18
CA PHE A 5 19.61 28.68 4.86
C PHE A 5 20.44 29.51 3.88
N GLN A 6 20.68 30.80 4.16
CA GLN A 6 21.62 31.62 3.38
C GLN A 6 23.08 31.46 3.85
N GLN A 7 23.30 30.95 5.07
CA GLN A 7 24.63 30.70 5.64
C GLN A 7 25.08 29.24 5.44
N VAL A 8 24.21 28.37 4.93
CA VAL A 8 24.52 26.97 4.63
C VAL A 8 25.34 26.94 3.35
N SER A 9 26.65 26.70 3.48
CA SER A 9 27.55 26.52 2.34
C SER A 9 27.42 25.15 1.66
N ARG A 10 26.87 24.17 2.39
CA ARG A 10 26.59 22.81 1.93
C ARG A 10 25.45 22.20 2.74
N SER A 11 24.45 21.68 2.06
CA SER A 11 23.24 21.07 2.61
C SER A 11 23.37 19.54 2.71
N TYR A 12 22.59 18.91 3.60
CA TYR A 12 22.48 17.45 3.63
C TYR A 12 21.89 16.86 2.34
N THR A 13 21.08 17.63 1.62
CA THR A 13 20.54 17.24 0.30
C THR A 13 21.62 17.06 -0.76
N GLU A 14 22.81 17.64 -0.55
CA GLU A 14 23.93 17.61 -1.48
C GLU A 14 24.96 16.54 -1.12
N VAL A 15 24.79 15.83 0.01
CA VAL A 15 25.74 14.80 0.45
C VAL A 15 25.62 13.56 -0.44
N PRO A 16 26.66 13.19 -1.21
CA PRO A 16 26.62 12.00 -2.04
C PRO A 16 26.53 10.74 -1.19
N ILE A 17 25.66 9.83 -1.61
CA ILE A 17 25.50 8.49 -1.01
C ILE A 17 25.69 7.47 -2.13
N GLY A 18 26.71 6.63 -2.00
CA GLY A 18 27.03 5.56 -2.95
C GLY A 18 25.95 4.47 -3.00
N ALA A 19 25.99 3.63 -4.04
CA ALA A 19 25.09 2.49 -4.19
C ALA A 19 25.21 1.46 -3.05
N ASP A 20 26.37 1.43 -2.38
CA ASP A 20 26.67 0.65 -1.18
C ASP A 20 26.26 1.38 0.12
N SER A 21 25.52 2.48 0.01
CA SER A 21 25.19 3.40 1.10
C SER A 21 26.39 4.12 1.72
N GLY A 22 27.54 4.16 1.03
CA GLY A 22 28.70 4.94 1.47
C GLY A 22 28.41 6.44 1.50
N ILE A 23 28.45 7.07 2.68
CA ILE A 23 28.22 8.52 2.84
C ILE A 23 29.56 9.23 2.66
N ASP A 24 29.65 10.14 1.70
CA ASP A 24 30.86 10.95 1.49
C ASP A 24 31.27 11.71 2.75
N THR A 25 32.49 11.47 3.21
CA THR A 25 33.00 12.02 4.47
C THR A 25 33.07 13.55 4.44
N VAL A 26 33.56 14.13 3.34
CA VAL A 26 33.82 15.58 3.26
C VAL A 26 32.51 16.34 3.22
N PHE A 27 31.58 15.91 2.36
CA PHE A 27 30.27 16.52 2.23
C PHE A 27 29.47 16.40 3.52
N PHE A 28 29.52 15.24 4.19
CA PHE A 28 28.86 15.06 5.48
C PHE A 28 29.41 16.00 6.56
N LEU A 29 30.73 16.11 6.70
CA LEU A 29 31.35 16.95 7.73
C LEU A 29 31.00 18.43 7.52
N GLU A 30 31.06 18.92 6.28
CA GLU A 30 30.68 20.30 5.95
C GLU A 30 29.19 20.58 6.18
N ALA A 31 28.30 19.65 5.79
CA ALA A 31 26.87 19.77 6.07
C ALA A 31 26.58 19.78 7.57
N THR A 32 27.30 18.96 8.34
CA THR A 32 27.17 18.88 9.79
C THR A 32 27.67 20.14 10.49
N GLU A 33 28.78 20.71 10.04
CA GLU A 33 29.28 22.01 10.53
C GLU A 33 28.27 23.13 10.31
N ASN A 34 27.54 23.10 9.19
CA ASN A 34 26.46 24.04 8.94
C ASN A 34 25.25 23.79 9.86
N LEU A 35 24.86 22.54 10.12
CA LEU A 35 23.82 22.23 11.11
C LEU A 35 24.18 22.77 12.50
N ILE A 36 25.44 22.70 12.93
CA ILE A 36 25.85 23.20 14.25
C ILE A 36 25.57 24.72 14.39
N LYS A 37 25.61 25.49 13.29
CA LYS A 37 25.23 26.92 13.28
C LYS A 37 23.74 27.14 13.55
N LEU A 38 22.88 26.15 13.33
CA LEU A 38 21.44 26.24 13.63
C LEU A 38 21.20 26.60 15.11
N PHE A 39 22.04 26.08 16.01
CA PHE A 39 21.92 26.35 17.44
C PHE A 39 22.16 27.82 17.81
N ASP A 40 22.84 28.60 16.96
CA ASP A 40 22.96 30.05 17.13
C ASP A 40 21.64 30.79 16.88
N PHE A 41 20.76 30.21 16.06
CA PHE A 41 19.43 30.75 15.78
C PHE A 41 18.39 30.34 16.83
N ILE A 42 18.64 29.23 17.54
CA ILE A 42 17.85 28.78 18.69
C ILE A 42 18.24 29.64 19.90
N ASN A 43 19.39 29.38 20.51
CA ASN A 43 19.95 30.14 21.63
C ASN A 43 21.42 29.74 21.84
N ALA A 44 22.36 30.54 21.29
CA ALA A 44 23.79 30.20 21.26
C ALA A 44 24.38 29.87 22.64
N THR A 45 24.00 30.64 23.67
CA THR A 45 24.52 30.47 25.04
C THR A 45 23.93 29.22 25.70
N ALA A 46 22.63 28.97 25.51
CA ALA A 46 21.96 27.84 26.13
C ALA A 46 22.38 26.49 25.52
N PHE A 47 22.72 26.47 24.22
CA PHE A 47 23.14 25.27 23.50
C PHE A 47 24.67 25.13 23.38
N ALA A 48 25.46 25.94 24.08
CA ALA A 48 26.92 25.91 23.99
C ALA A 48 27.53 24.52 24.28
N LEU A 49 26.97 23.78 25.24
CA LEU A 49 27.38 22.41 25.56
C LEU A 49 27.13 21.44 24.39
N VAL A 50 25.95 21.53 23.77
CA VAL A 50 25.56 20.68 22.62
C VAL A 50 26.45 20.99 21.42
N LYS A 51 26.67 22.28 21.13
CA LYS A 51 27.58 22.70 20.06
C LYS A 51 29.00 22.18 20.30
N GLY A 52 29.52 22.32 21.52
CA GLY A 52 30.86 21.87 21.88
C GLY A 52 31.07 20.37 21.65
N ASP A 53 30.09 19.55 22.03
CA ASP A 53 30.13 18.11 21.80
C ASP A 53 30.14 17.75 20.30
N MET A 54 29.21 18.34 19.53
CA MET A 54 29.14 18.08 18.08
C MET A 54 30.40 18.54 17.36
N ILE A 55 30.95 19.71 17.69
CA ILE A 55 32.22 20.21 17.14
C ILE A 55 33.36 19.24 17.45
N GLY A 56 33.44 18.78 18.70
CA GLY A 56 34.46 17.80 19.12
C GLY A 56 34.35 16.49 18.33
N ASN A 57 33.14 15.99 18.10
CA ASN A 57 32.92 14.75 17.37
C ASN A 57 33.20 14.88 15.87
N VAL A 58 32.82 16.00 15.24
CA VAL A 58 33.22 16.34 13.87
C VAL A 58 34.75 16.39 13.75
N ALA A 59 35.45 17.01 14.70
CA ALA A 59 36.91 17.11 14.69
C ALA A 59 37.60 15.75 14.76
N LYS A 60 37.07 14.80 15.55
CA LYS A 60 37.58 13.41 15.63
C LYS A 60 37.50 12.71 14.27
N ILE A 61 36.35 12.79 13.60
CA ILE A 61 36.13 12.17 12.28
C ILE A 61 37.04 12.83 11.23
N ARG A 62 37.10 14.17 11.21
CA ARG A 62 37.95 14.94 10.30
C ARG A 62 39.43 14.60 10.49
N SER A 63 39.90 14.49 11.73
CA SER A 63 41.28 14.11 12.03
C SER A 63 41.62 12.73 11.49
N LYS A 64 40.71 11.74 11.61
CA LYS A 64 40.92 10.40 11.05
C LYS A 64 40.91 10.43 9.52
N PHE A 65 39.96 11.12 8.90
CA PHE A 65 39.89 11.27 7.45
C PHE A 65 41.20 11.81 6.85
N LEU A 66 41.76 12.85 7.48
CA LEU A 66 43.00 13.50 7.03
C LEU A 66 44.24 12.60 7.11
N THR A 67 44.20 11.46 7.81
CA THR A 67 45.34 10.53 7.84
C THR A 67 45.54 9.80 6.51
N ASN A 68 44.45 9.52 5.77
CA ASN A 68 44.53 8.90 4.45
C ASN A 68 43.23 9.12 3.63
N PRO A 69 43.00 10.35 3.10
CA PRO A 69 41.75 10.72 2.43
C PRO A 69 41.34 9.79 1.29
N ALA A 70 42.31 9.31 0.49
CA ALA A 70 42.04 8.44 -0.65
C ALA A 70 41.45 7.08 -0.26
N SER A 71 41.79 6.58 0.94
CA SER A 71 41.27 5.30 1.46
C SER A 71 40.06 5.46 2.38
N LEU A 72 39.74 6.70 2.77
CA LEU A 72 38.67 7.03 3.72
C LEU A 72 37.57 7.91 3.09
N PRO A 73 37.12 7.67 1.84
CA PRO A 73 36.20 8.57 1.16
C PRO A 73 34.82 8.61 1.82
N THR A 74 34.46 7.60 2.62
CA THR A 74 33.14 7.50 3.27
C THR A 74 33.20 7.30 4.77
N LEU A 75 32.15 7.69 5.49
CA LEU A 75 32.03 7.43 6.93
C LEU A 75 32.17 5.94 7.27
N GLN A 76 31.61 5.07 6.42
CA GLN A 76 31.72 3.62 6.55
C GLN A 76 33.16 3.14 6.42
N SER A 77 33.93 3.68 5.46
CA SER A 77 35.34 3.35 5.32
C SER A 77 36.17 3.77 6.55
N ILE A 78 35.81 4.87 7.22
CA ILE A 78 36.40 5.29 8.51
C ILE A 78 36.12 4.26 9.60
N VAL A 79 34.86 3.85 9.76
CA VAL A 79 34.47 2.84 10.77
C VAL A 79 35.16 1.51 10.50
N VAL A 80 35.23 1.08 9.24
CA VAL A 80 35.92 -0.16 8.84
C VAL A 80 37.42 -0.06 9.11
N ALA A 81 38.06 1.07 8.83
CA ALA A 81 39.48 1.26 9.10
C ALA A 81 39.79 1.19 10.61
N GLU A 82 39.06 1.95 11.43
CA GLU A 82 39.26 1.93 12.89
C GLU A 82 38.78 0.62 13.55
N SER A 83 37.93 -0.18 12.89
CA SER A 83 37.52 -1.48 13.44
C SER A 83 38.71 -2.41 13.71
N LYS A 84 39.79 -2.24 12.93
CA LYS A 84 41.06 -2.99 13.01
C LYS A 84 42.07 -2.36 13.97
N GLU A 85 41.78 -1.18 14.52
CA GLU A 85 42.65 -0.42 15.40
C GLU A 85 42.25 -0.59 16.87
N LYS A 86 43.22 -0.41 17.78
CA LYS A 86 42.96 -0.47 19.23
C LYS A 86 42.19 0.76 19.73
N VAL A 87 42.41 1.91 19.10
CA VAL A 87 41.78 3.19 19.44
C VAL A 87 40.81 3.55 18.32
N LYS A 88 39.55 3.86 18.68
CA LYS A 88 38.45 4.06 17.72
C LYS A 88 37.83 5.46 17.85
N THR A 89 38.70 6.47 17.90
CA THR A 89 38.32 7.84 18.25
C THR A 89 37.31 8.44 17.27
N ALA A 90 37.46 8.21 15.96
CA ALA A 90 36.51 8.72 14.97
C ALA A 90 35.20 7.95 14.95
N THR A 91 35.23 6.64 15.17
CA THR A 91 34.06 5.77 15.28
C THR A 91 33.22 6.15 16.49
N GLU A 92 33.86 6.37 17.65
CA GLU A 92 33.19 6.87 18.85
C GLU A 92 32.66 8.29 18.63
N GLY A 93 33.42 9.15 17.94
CA GLY A 93 32.95 10.47 17.51
C GLY A 93 31.69 10.39 16.65
N LEU A 94 31.66 9.52 15.65
CA LEU A 94 30.53 9.33 14.75
C LEU A 94 29.28 8.79 15.48
N LEU A 95 29.45 7.88 16.45
CA LEU A 95 28.36 7.37 17.27
C LEU A 95 27.69 8.49 18.08
N TRP A 96 28.48 9.33 18.76
CA TRP A 96 27.92 10.44 19.54
C TRP A 96 27.32 11.52 18.64
N LEU A 97 27.95 11.78 17.49
CA LEU A 97 27.44 12.72 16.50
C LEU A 97 26.09 12.26 15.92
N GLU A 98 25.96 10.98 15.55
CA GLU A 98 24.71 10.38 15.07
C GLU A 98 23.56 10.65 16.05
N ARG A 99 23.78 10.45 17.35
CA ARG A 99 22.73 10.67 18.36
C ARG A 99 22.32 12.14 18.47
N GLY A 100 23.28 13.07 18.38
CA GLY A 100 23.00 14.50 18.34
C GLY A 100 22.23 14.92 17.08
N LEU A 101 22.57 14.33 15.94
CA LEU A 101 21.88 14.55 14.67
C LEU A 101 20.45 14.00 14.71
N LEU A 102 20.25 12.79 15.26
CA LEU A 102 18.94 12.17 15.41
C LEU A 102 18.03 13.01 16.31
N PHE A 103 18.55 13.44 17.46
CA PHE A 103 17.85 14.35 18.36
C PHE A 103 17.38 15.62 17.63
N THR A 104 18.28 16.26 16.88
CA THR A 104 17.97 17.50 16.13
C THR A 104 16.89 17.24 15.08
N ALA A 105 16.99 16.14 14.35
CA ALA A 105 15.99 15.76 13.34
C ALA A 105 14.62 15.51 13.96
N MET A 106 14.55 14.69 15.01
CA MET A 106 13.29 14.38 15.72
C MET A 106 12.63 15.63 16.30
N ALA A 107 13.41 16.55 16.87
CA ALA A 107 12.89 17.78 17.44
C ALA A 107 12.25 18.69 16.39
N LEU A 108 12.91 18.86 15.25
CA LEU A 108 12.40 19.68 14.15
C LEU A 108 11.22 19.01 13.44
N ARG A 109 11.28 17.71 13.17
CA ARG A 109 10.20 16.93 12.54
C ARG A 109 8.93 17.04 13.36
N ARG A 110 9.02 16.75 14.67
CA ARG A 110 7.91 16.89 15.59
C ARG A 110 7.31 18.29 15.56
N ASN A 111 8.15 19.33 15.54
CA ASN A 111 7.65 20.70 15.53
C ASN A 111 6.95 21.07 14.21
N ILE A 112 7.43 20.57 13.06
CA ILE A 112 6.77 20.73 11.76
C ILE A 112 5.42 20.01 11.75
N ASP A 113 5.38 18.75 12.17
CA ASP A 113 4.18 17.91 12.13
C ASP A 113 3.11 18.36 13.13
N ASN A 114 3.49 19.13 14.15
CA ASN A 114 2.59 19.65 15.17
C ASN A 114 2.59 21.20 15.14
N PRO A 115 1.84 21.86 14.24
CA PRO A 115 1.91 23.30 14.00
C PRO A 115 1.56 24.19 15.21
N ASN A 116 0.86 23.62 16.20
CA ASN A 116 0.46 24.30 17.42
C ASN A 116 1.39 24.01 18.61
N GLU A 117 2.46 23.23 18.41
CA GLU A 117 3.44 22.92 19.47
C GLU A 117 4.59 23.94 19.46
N GLU A 118 4.93 24.46 20.65
CA GLU A 118 6.09 25.33 20.84
C GLU A 118 7.42 24.57 20.75
N LEU A 119 8.46 25.25 20.27
CA LEU A 119 9.75 24.65 19.96
C LEU A 119 10.39 23.95 21.16
N GLY A 120 10.33 24.58 22.35
CA GLY A 120 10.88 24.00 23.57
C GLY A 120 10.24 22.65 23.93
N LYS A 121 8.93 22.51 23.74
CA LYS A 121 8.22 21.23 23.99
C LYS A 121 8.64 20.16 23.00
N SER A 122 8.76 20.50 21.71
CA SER A 122 9.21 19.53 20.70
C SER A 122 10.64 19.04 20.97
N PHE A 123 11.54 19.93 21.40
CA PHE A 123 12.90 19.58 21.81
C PHE A 123 12.92 18.71 23.09
N GLN A 124 12.09 19.01 24.09
CA GLN A 124 11.96 18.18 25.31
C GLN A 124 11.53 16.74 25.00
N GLU A 125 10.50 16.57 24.16
CA GLU A 125 10.02 15.24 23.79
C GLU A 125 11.04 14.48 22.94
N ALA A 126 11.70 15.16 21.98
CA ALA A 126 12.78 14.56 21.20
C ALA A 126 13.96 14.13 22.09
N TYR A 127 14.32 14.93 23.10
CA TYR A 127 15.38 14.58 24.04
C TYR A 127 15.06 13.33 24.85
N LYS A 128 13.83 13.24 25.39
CA LYS A 128 13.37 12.05 26.12
C LYS A 128 13.45 10.79 25.25
N ALA A 129 13.05 10.90 23.98
CA ALA A 129 13.01 9.79 23.04
C ALA A 129 14.38 9.38 22.47
N SER A 130 15.40 10.24 22.57
CA SER A 130 16.73 10.01 21.97
C SER A 130 17.86 10.01 23.01
N LEU A 131 18.36 11.18 23.38
CA LEU A 131 19.58 11.37 24.17
C LEU A 131 19.39 11.11 25.67
N GLY A 132 18.18 11.30 26.20
CA GLY A 132 17.91 11.30 27.63
C GLY A 132 18.38 10.02 28.36
N GLN A 133 18.28 8.88 27.69
CA GLN A 133 18.72 7.58 28.22
C GLN A 133 20.25 7.47 28.44
N TYR A 134 21.07 8.27 27.74
CA TYR A 134 22.53 8.21 27.81
C TYR A 134 23.15 9.20 28.80
N HIS A 135 22.39 10.20 29.21
CA HIS A 135 22.89 11.28 30.05
C HIS A 135 22.67 11.00 31.52
N ASN A 136 23.69 11.28 32.33
CA ASN A 136 23.59 11.27 33.78
C ASN A 136 22.74 12.47 34.28
N PHE A 137 22.40 12.46 35.57
CA PHE A 137 21.52 13.46 36.18
C PHE A 137 21.95 14.92 35.92
N LEU A 138 23.25 15.22 36.05
CA LEU A 138 23.79 16.58 35.85
C LEU A 138 23.65 17.03 34.39
N VAL A 139 23.95 16.15 33.44
CA VAL A 139 23.82 16.45 32.01
C VAL A 139 22.33 16.63 31.65
N ARG A 140 21.42 15.82 32.21
CA ARG A 140 19.97 15.99 32.03
C ARG A 140 19.48 17.36 32.50
N GLN A 141 19.96 17.85 33.64
CA GLN A 141 19.60 19.18 34.14
C GLN A 141 20.08 20.29 33.19
N GLY A 142 21.33 20.21 32.71
CA GLY A 142 21.87 21.17 31.74
C GLY A 142 21.09 21.20 30.43
N VAL A 143 20.74 20.03 29.87
CA VAL A 143 19.97 19.94 28.61
C VAL A 143 18.53 20.42 28.81
N ASN A 144 17.87 20.12 29.94
CA ASN A 144 16.54 20.64 30.24
C ASN A 144 16.52 22.18 30.33
N LEU A 145 17.55 22.77 30.94
CA LEU A 145 17.69 24.23 30.95
C LEU A 145 17.82 24.80 29.53
N ALA A 146 18.59 24.14 28.67
CA ALA A 146 18.74 24.54 27.28
C ALA A 146 17.42 24.50 26.50
N MET A 147 16.62 23.44 26.69
CA MET A 147 15.33 23.27 26.02
C MET A 147 14.28 24.28 26.50
N ASN A 148 14.33 24.67 27.78
CA ASN A 148 13.50 25.76 28.31
C ASN A 148 13.90 27.13 27.78
N ALA A 149 15.13 27.26 27.27
CA ALA A 149 15.65 28.47 26.67
C ALA A 149 15.50 28.51 25.14
N CYS A 150 14.80 27.53 24.54
CA CYS A 150 14.39 27.59 23.15
C CYS A 150 13.52 28.83 22.89
N PRO A 151 13.71 29.54 21.77
CA PRO A 151 12.87 30.67 21.41
C PRO A 151 11.46 30.19 21.07
N TYR A 152 10.52 31.13 21.01
CA TYR A 152 9.19 30.84 20.48
C TYR A 152 9.30 30.32 19.06
N ARG A 153 8.40 29.39 18.73
CA ARG A 153 8.31 28.77 17.39
C ARG A 153 8.36 29.84 16.30
N LYS A 154 7.48 30.85 16.39
CA LYS A 154 7.38 31.92 15.40
C LYS A 154 8.72 32.62 15.15
N ASP A 155 9.45 32.94 16.22
CA ASP A 155 10.72 33.66 16.14
C ASP A 155 11.85 32.78 15.58
N PHE A 156 11.80 31.47 15.84
CA PHE A 156 12.73 30.51 15.27
C PHE A 156 12.59 30.40 13.75
N TYR A 157 11.37 30.13 13.25
CA TYR A 157 11.17 29.98 11.80
C TYR A 157 11.44 31.28 11.04
N ALA A 158 11.13 32.44 11.62
CA ALA A 158 11.44 33.75 11.03
C ALA A 158 12.95 33.98 10.83
N LYS A 159 13.82 33.26 11.55
CA LYS A 159 15.27 33.30 11.38
C LYS A 159 15.81 32.31 10.34
N LEU A 160 15.01 31.33 9.90
CA LEU A 160 15.46 30.31 8.96
C LEU A 160 15.37 30.77 7.50
N SER A 161 14.32 31.51 7.15
CA SER A 161 14.07 32.09 5.83
C SER A 161 13.08 33.26 5.92
N PRO A 162 13.18 34.30 5.07
CA PRO A 162 12.18 35.37 4.98
C PRO A 162 10.85 34.90 4.37
N ASP A 163 10.86 33.83 3.56
CA ASP A 163 9.70 33.29 2.86
C ASP A 163 9.23 31.98 3.54
N PRO A 164 8.02 31.96 4.14
CA PRO A 164 7.45 30.77 4.78
C PRO A 164 7.18 29.59 3.82
N GLN A 165 6.84 29.84 2.56
CA GLN A 165 6.58 28.79 1.57
C GLN A 165 7.89 28.15 1.11
N GLU A 166 8.90 28.97 0.82
CA GLU A 166 10.25 28.49 0.54
C GLU A 166 10.84 27.72 1.74
N LEU A 167 10.57 28.20 2.96
CA LEU A 167 11.02 27.57 4.20
C LEU A 167 10.46 26.16 4.37
N ALA A 168 9.16 25.97 4.12
CA ALA A 168 8.52 24.67 4.28
C ALA A 168 9.14 23.61 3.36
N VAL A 169 9.40 23.97 2.10
CA VAL A 169 10.04 23.08 1.12
C VAL A 169 11.50 22.82 1.51
N LYS A 170 12.30 23.87 1.71
CA LYS A 170 13.73 23.73 2.01
C LYS A 170 13.99 22.98 3.31
N LEU A 171 13.24 23.30 4.36
CA LEU A 171 13.37 22.61 5.65
C LEU A 171 12.89 21.17 5.56
N GLY A 172 11.81 20.90 4.83
CA GLY A 172 11.31 19.54 4.58
C GLY A 172 12.34 18.66 3.89
N ASP A 173 12.90 19.13 2.77
CA ASP A 173 13.93 18.41 2.00
C ASP A 173 15.22 18.23 2.80
N TRP A 174 15.68 19.29 3.47
CA TRP A 174 16.87 19.24 4.32
C TRP A 174 16.72 18.24 5.47
N LEU A 175 15.54 18.21 6.10
CA LEU A 175 15.25 17.32 7.22
C LEU A 175 15.12 15.86 6.76
N ALA A 176 14.46 15.61 5.62
CA ALA A 176 14.39 14.28 5.03
C ALA A 176 15.78 13.73 4.66
N ALA A 177 16.67 14.59 4.13
CA ALA A 177 18.05 14.21 3.84
C ALA A 177 18.85 13.90 5.11
N LEU A 178 18.72 14.71 6.17
CA LEU A 178 19.33 14.47 7.46
C LEU A 178 18.86 13.15 8.09
N GLU A 179 17.56 12.88 8.08
CA GLU A 179 16.96 11.63 8.58
C GLU A 179 17.50 10.42 7.82
N ARG A 180 17.54 10.50 6.48
CA ARG A 180 18.12 9.44 5.63
C ARG A 180 19.58 9.16 5.98
N ILE A 181 20.40 10.19 6.12
CA ILE A 181 21.82 10.05 6.50
C ILE A 181 21.95 9.42 7.89
N ASN A 182 21.14 9.85 8.84
CA ASN A 182 21.17 9.31 10.20
C ASN A 182 20.83 7.81 10.22
N ILE A 183 19.81 7.39 9.45
CA ILE A 183 19.44 5.98 9.28
C ILE A 183 20.62 5.16 8.73
N ILE A 184 21.29 5.66 7.68
CA ILE A 184 22.44 4.98 7.07
C ILE A 184 23.61 4.85 8.06
N ILE A 185 23.89 5.89 8.87
CA ILE A 185 24.91 5.81 9.93
C ILE A 185 24.49 4.76 10.96
N SER A 186 23.21 4.73 11.36
CA SER A 186 22.70 3.76 12.34
C SER A 186 22.86 2.30 11.87
N ILE A 187 22.61 2.03 10.59
CA ILE A 187 22.81 0.73 9.95
C ILE A 187 24.30 0.33 9.93
N THR A 188 25.22 1.30 9.85
CA THR A 188 26.67 1.04 9.87
C THR A 188 27.12 0.38 11.19
N TRP A 189 26.39 0.62 12.29
CA TRP A 189 26.65 -0.03 13.58
C TRP A 189 26.29 -1.52 13.57
N THR A 190 25.30 -1.92 12.77
CA THR A 190 24.84 -3.32 12.68
C THR A 190 25.86 -4.21 11.98
N PHE A 191 26.59 -3.67 10.99
CA PHE A 191 27.59 -4.40 10.21
C PHE A 191 29.00 -4.42 10.83
N SER A 192 29.34 -3.48 11.72
CA SER A 192 30.69 -3.35 12.30
C SER A 192 30.95 -4.23 13.54
N GLY A 193 29.97 -5.03 13.99
CA GLY A 193 30.12 -5.94 15.14
C GLY A 193 30.41 -5.26 16.49
N SER A 194 30.28 -3.93 16.57
CA SER A 194 30.70 -3.13 17.72
C SER A 194 29.59 -3.12 18.78
N LYS A 195 29.67 -4.04 19.76
CA LYS A 195 28.74 -4.19 20.89
C LYS A 195 28.77 -3.05 21.94
N LYS A 196 29.11 -1.80 21.59
CA LYS A 196 29.00 -0.66 22.52
C LYS A 196 27.60 -0.03 22.42
N GLN A 197 26.75 -0.45 23.34
CA GLN A 197 25.32 -0.18 23.58
C GLN A 197 24.77 1.22 23.19
N CYS A 198 23.70 1.21 22.38
CA CYS A 198 22.46 1.94 22.66
C CYS A 198 21.60 1.13 23.65
N PRO A 199 21.11 1.67 24.79
CA PRO A 199 20.13 0.97 25.61
C PRO A 199 18.81 0.82 24.86
N ARG A 200 18.23 -0.37 24.99
CA ARG A 200 16.78 -0.59 24.97
C ARG A 200 16.28 -0.48 26.43
N PRO A 201 14.98 -0.27 26.67
CA PRO A 201 14.39 -0.37 28.02
C PRO A 201 14.65 -1.77 28.59
N GLU A 202 14.96 -1.80 29.89
CA GLU A 202 15.44 -2.95 30.66
C GLU A 202 14.51 -4.18 30.63
N SER A 203 15.09 -5.39 30.64
CA SER A 203 14.97 -6.29 31.82
C SER A 203 15.93 -7.50 31.76
N VAL A 204 16.63 -7.67 32.89
CA VAL A 204 17.17 -8.88 33.54
C VAL A 204 18.23 -9.77 32.84
N ALA A 205 19.36 -9.87 33.56
CA ALA A 205 20.53 -10.73 33.46
C ALA A 205 20.34 -12.13 32.84
N ALA A 206 21.24 -12.46 31.89
CA ALA A 206 21.49 -13.81 31.42
C ALA A 206 22.54 -14.51 32.29
N SER A 207 22.17 -15.64 32.90
CA SER A 207 23.11 -16.70 33.23
C SER A 207 23.20 -17.68 32.06
N SER A 208 24.40 -18.21 31.86
CA SER A 208 24.82 -19.03 30.73
C SER A 208 24.01 -20.31 30.54
N SER A 209 23.30 -20.40 29.41
CA SER A 209 23.01 -21.64 28.68
C SER A 209 22.77 -21.28 27.21
N LEU A 210 23.08 -22.17 26.26
CA LEU A 210 22.82 -21.94 24.83
C LEU A 210 21.31 -21.67 24.61
N ALA A 211 20.92 -20.40 24.46
CA ALA A 211 19.56 -20.01 24.18
C ALA A 211 19.33 -19.89 22.66
N MET A 212 18.30 -20.55 22.16
CA MET A 212 17.79 -20.42 20.79
C MET A 212 17.50 -18.94 20.47
N ALA A 213 17.92 -18.46 19.30
CA ALA A 213 17.59 -17.09 18.86
C ALA A 213 16.06 -16.89 18.86
N SER A 214 15.58 -15.81 19.50
CA SER A 214 14.16 -15.44 19.52
C SER A 214 13.66 -15.02 18.14
N ALA A 215 12.37 -15.24 17.87
CA ALA A 215 11.68 -14.75 16.68
C ALA A 215 11.85 -13.21 16.51
N PRO A 216 11.84 -12.69 15.27
CA PRO A 216 12.03 -11.27 15.01
C PRO A 216 10.89 -10.45 15.60
N THR A 217 11.24 -9.29 16.15
CA THR A 217 10.29 -8.29 16.64
C THR A 217 9.59 -7.57 15.49
N SER A 218 8.42 -6.96 15.74
CA SER A 218 7.73 -6.15 14.73
C SER A 218 8.62 -5.03 14.17
N LEU A 219 9.46 -4.42 15.00
CA LEU A 219 10.41 -3.38 14.54
C LEU A 219 11.45 -3.92 13.57
N GLU A 220 11.97 -5.13 13.80
CA GLU A 220 12.91 -5.79 12.88
C GLU A 220 12.24 -6.16 11.56
N ILE A 221 10.98 -6.62 11.61
CA ILE A 221 10.16 -6.88 10.42
C ILE A 221 9.94 -5.59 9.62
N LEU A 222 9.54 -4.50 10.28
CA LEU A 222 9.31 -3.20 9.63
C LEU A 222 10.60 -2.64 9.01
N ALA A 223 11.74 -2.75 9.69
CA ALA A 223 13.03 -2.34 9.16
C ALA A 223 13.44 -3.15 7.91
N SER A 224 13.12 -4.44 7.89
CA SER A 224 13.31 -5.28 6.71
C SER A 224 12.43 -4.85 5.54
N VAL A 225 11.16 -4.53 5.79
CA VAL A 225 10.25 -3.97 4.78
C VAL A 225 10.78 -2.65 4.24
N ASP A 226 11.25 -1.73 5.10
CA ASP A 226 11.86 -0.47 4.68
C ASP A 226 13.08 -0.70 3.76
N ALA A 227 13.95 -1.65 4.10
CA ALA A 227 15.14 -1.98 3.30
C ALA A 227 14.79 -2.57 1.92
N LEU A 228 13.66 -3.28 1.82
CA LEU A 228 13.18 -3.91 0.58
C LEU A 228 12.24 -3.01 -0.23
N PHE A 229 11.85 -1.85 0.30
CA PHE A 229 10.84 -1.00 -0.32
C PHE A 229 11.24 -0.40 -1.68
N PRO A 230 12.53 -0.05 -1.95
CA PRO A 230 12.95 0.33 -3.29
C PRO A 230 12.69 -0.76 -4.34
N GLN A 231 12.91 -2.03 -3.99
CA GLN A 231 12.65 -3.17 -4.87
C GLN A 231 11.15 -3.44 -5.01
N ALA A 232 10.37 -3.21 -3.95
CA ALA A 232 8.90 -3.24 -4.00
C ALA A 232 8.34 -2.20 -4.97
N THR A 233 8.82 -0.96 -4.86
CA THR A 233 8.47 0.13 -5.77
C THR A 233 8.81 -0.25 -7.21
N LYS A 234 10.00 -0.81 -7.44
CA LYS A 234 10.42 -1.24 -8.78
C LYS A 234 9.55 -2.35 -9.36
N MET A 235 9.20 -3.35 -8.55
CA MET A 235 8.29 -4.42 -8.97
C MET A 235 6.90 -3.86 -9.32
N LEU A 236 6.40 -2.88 -8.57
CA LEU A 236 5.12 -2.24 -8.90
C LEU A 236 5.17 -1.52 -10.25
N GLU A 237 6.24 -0.77 -10.54
CA GLU A 237 6.44 -0.17 -11.87
C GLU A 237 6.41 -1.25 -12.97
N ASP A 238 7.13 -2.36 -12.76
CA ASP A 238 7.22 -3.41 -13.77
C ASP A 238 5.85 -4.08 -14.00
N LEU A 239 5.06 -4.34 -12.94
CA LEU A 239 3.70 -4.88 -13.06
C LEU A 239 2.76 -3.92 -13.81
N VAL A 240 2.87 -2.61 -13.58
CA VAL A 240 2.01 -1.58 -14.20
C VAL A 240 2.27 -1.45 -15.71
N ARG A 241 3.47 -1.83 -16.18
CA ARG A 241 3.80 -1.83 -17.62
C ARG A 241 3.04 -2.87 -18.43
N PHE A 242 2.53 -3.92 -17.79
CA PHE A 242 1.71 -4.93 -18.45
C PHE A 242 0.27 -4.42 -18.62
N ASN A 243 -0.19 -4.31 -19.87
CA ASN A 243 -1.60 -4.11 -20.18
C ASN A 243 -2.37 -5.43 -20.01
N SER A 244 -2.64 -5.76 -18.75
CA SER A 244 -3.40 -6.93 -18.32
C SER A 244 -4.91 -6.67 -18.31
N THR A 245 -5.42 -5.81 -19.21
CA THR A 245 -6.86 -5.69 -19.40
C THR A 245 -7.47 -7.02 -19.84
N ARG A 246 -8.77 -7.22 -19.61
CA ARG A 246 -9.45 -8.45 -20.03
C ARG A 246 -9.37 -8.64 -21.55
N GLY A 247 -8.62 -9.66 -21.98
CA GLY A 247 -8.35 -9.89 -23.41
C GLY A 247 -7.28 -8.96 -24.00
N GLY A 248 -6.61 -8.19 -23.14
CA GLY A 248 -5.45 -7.38 -23.47
C GLY A 248 -4.21 -8.25 -23.76
N PRO A 249 -3.16 -7.66 -24.34
CA PRO A 249 -2.02 -8.40 -24.86
C PRO A 249 -1.16 -9.05 -23.77
N ASP A 250 -1.22 -8.54 -22.54
CA ASP A 250 -0.24 -8.87 -21.50
C ASP A 250 -0.79 -9.66 -20.31
N GLU A 251 -2.08 -9.99 -20.26
CA GLU A 251 -2.68 -10.70 -19.12
C GLU A 251 -1.97 -12.04 -18.83
N LYS A 252 -1.70 -12.83 -19.89
CA LYS A 252 -0.92 -14.07 -19.77
C LYS A 252 0.54 -13.79 -19.42
N SER A 253 1.17 -12.82 -20.08
CA SER A 253 2.59 -12.48 -19.85
C SER A 253 2.85 -11.99 -18.43
N LEU A 254 1.88 -11.29 -17.83
CA LEU A 254 1.90 -10.89 -16.43
C LEU A 254 1.82 -12.11 -15.50
N GLN A 255 1.05 -13.13 -15.85
CA GLN A 255 1.06 -14.40 -15.11
C GLN A 255 2.38 -15.16 -15.27
N ASP A 256 3.01 -15.14 -16.44
CA ASP A 256 4.38 -15.65 -16.63
C ASP A 256 5.38 -14.89 -15.72
N PHE A 257 5.23 -13.57 -15.57
CA PHE A 257 6.02 -12.77 -14.64
C PHE A 257 5.77 -13.13 -13.17
N MET A 258 4.50 -13.32 -12.76
CA MET A 258 4.16 -13.71 -11.39
C MET A 258 4.73 -15.08 -11.01
N GLU A 259 4.69 -16.05 -11.92
CA GLU A 259 5.36 -17.35 -11.73
C GLU A 259 6.86 -17.17 -11.45
N LEU A 260 7.56 -16.31 -12.20
CA LEU A 260 8.98 -16.03 -11.99
C LEU A 260 9.21 -15.38 -10.62
N LYS A 261 8.36 -14.42 -10.21
CA LYS A 261 8.45 -13.81 -8.89
C LYS A 261 8.26 -14.82 -7.76
N PHE A 262 7.27 -15.70 -7.86
CA PHE A 262 7.11 -16.74 -6.86
C PHE A 262 8.31 -17.69 -6.78
N LYS A 263 8.96 -18.02 -7.90
CA LYS A 263 10.23 -18.78 -7.91
C LYS A 263 11.37 -18.01 -7.25
N GLU A 264 11.44 -16.69 -7.41
CA GLU A 264 12.44 -15.82 -6.74
C GLU A 264 12.32 -15.86 -5.20
N LEU A 265 11.13 -16.16 -4.64
CA LEU A 265 10.96 -16.41 -3.19
C LEU A 265 11.43 -17.81 -2.75
N GLY A 266 11.92 -18.63 -3.68
CA GLY A 266 12.30 -20.02 -3.41
C GLY A 266 11.11 -20.98 -3.28
N LEU A 267 9.90 -20.57 -3.72
CA LEU A 267 8.73 -21.43 -3.71
C LEU A 267 8.76 -22.38 -4.90
N THR A 268 8.67 -23.68 -4.62
CA THR A 268 8.78 -24.74 -5.62
C THR A 268 7.45 -25.36 -5.99
N GLN A 269 6.44 -25.26 -5.12
CA GLN A 269 5.08 -25.70 -5.43
C GLN A 269 4.30 -24.54 -6.06
N ILE A 270 4.37 -24.46 -7.39
CA ILE A 270 3.63 -23.47 -8.18
C ILE A 270 2.70 -24.22 -9.12
N ASP A 271 1.40 -23.92 -9.04
CA ASP A 271 0.41 -24.34 -10.03
C ASP A 271 0.08 -23.16 -10.95
N LYS A 272 0.02 -23.45 -12.24
CA LYS A 272 -0.29 -22.49 -13.28
C LYS A 272 -1.14 -23.17 -14.33
N TRP A 273 -2.35 -22.69 -14.48
CA TRP A 273 -3.33 -23.35 -15.34
C TRP A 273 -4.27 -22.34 -15.97
N GLN A 274 -4.85 -22.72 -17.10
CA GLN A 274 -5.98 -21.99 -17.68
C GLN A 274 -7.25 -22.35 -16.93
N VAL A 275 -8.00 -21.34 -16.48
CA VAL A 275 -9.30 -21.50 -15.83
C VAL A 275 -10.25 -22.24 -16.77
N ASP A 276 -10.75 -23.39 -16.31
CA ASP A 276 -11.75 -24.17 -17.01
C ASP A 276 -13.12 -23.98 -16.34
N LEU A 277 -14.06 -23.40 -17.09
CA LEU A 277 -15.41 -23.13 -16.59
C LEU A 277 -16.12 -24.40 -16.11
N ARG A 278 -15.79 -25.58 -16.65
CA ARG A 278 -16.36 -26.86 -16.22
C ARG A 278 -16.00 -27.20 -14.78
N GLU A 279 -14.83 -26.77 -14.30
CA GLU A 279 -14.37 -27.00 -12.93
C GLU A 279 -15.17 -26.18 -11.89
N ILE A 280 -15.81 -25.08 -12.32
CA ILE A 280 -16.52 -24.15 -11.43
C ILE A 280 -18.05 -24.15 -11.62
N GLN A 281 -18.57 -24.96 -12.55
CA GLN A 281 -20.02 -25.03 -12.85
C GLN A 281 -20.88 -25.47 -11.66
N SER A 282 -20.32 -26.23 -10.71
CA SER A 282 -21.01 -26.68 -9.51
C SER A 282 -21.03 -25.65 -8.38
N SER A 283 -20.40 -24.49 -8.57
CA SER A 283 -20.43 -23.38 -7.61
C SER A 283 -21.86 -22.93 -7.33
N LYS A 284 -22.10 -22.30 -6.17
CA LYS A 284 -23.41 -21.69 -5.88
C LYS A 284 -23.66 -20.47 -6.77
N TYR A 285 -22.61 -19.73 -7.13
CA TYR A 285 -22.72 -18.51 -7.93
C TYR A 285 -21.67 -18.42 -9.06
N PRO A 286 -21.67 -19.35 -10.03
CA PRO A 286 -20.80 -19.26 -11.20
C PRO A 286 -21.26 -18.08 -12.06
N SER A 287 -20.35 -17.14 -12.35
CA SER A 287 -20.69 -16.01 -13.22
C SER A 287 -20.68 -16.46 -14.68
N PRO A 288 -21.77 -16.23 -15.44
CA PRO A 288 -21.85 -16.58 -16.86
C PRO A 288 -20.90 -15.71 -17.68
N VAL A 289 -20.42 -16.22 -18.81
CA VAL A 289 -19.47 -15.49 -19.65
C VAL A 289 -19.88 -15.52 -21.11
N THR A 290 -19.64 -14.41 -21.80
CA THR A 290 -19.91 -14.24 -23.24
C THR A 290 -18.64 -14.08 -24.07
N TRP A 291 -17.47 -14.24 -23.43
CA TRP A 291 -16.15 -14.15 -24.05
C TRP A 291 -15.36 -15.46 -23.87
N THR A 292 -14.29 -15.60 -24.64
CA THR A 292 -13.38 -16.76 -24.56
C THR A 292 -12.57 -16.76 -23.26
N TYR A 293 -12.31 -17.96 -22.74
CA TYR A 293 -11.41 -18.20 -21.60
C TYR A 293 -10.02 -18.67 -22.02
N GLU A 294 -9.72 -18.59 -23.31
CA GLU A 294 -8.37 -18.82 -23.82
C GLU A 294 -7.38 -17.86 -23.14
N ASN A 295 -6.26 -18.41 -22.63
CA ASN A 295 -5.23 -17.67 -21.90
C ASN A 295 -5.68 -16.99 -20.60
N LYS A 296 -6.86 -17.34 -20.05
CA LYS A 296 -7.25 -16.96 -18.68
C LYS A 296 -6.51 -17.81 -17.67
N ILE A 297 -5.27 -17.43 -17.39
CA ILE A 297 -4.35 -18.19 -16.56
C ILE A 297 -4.44 -17.71 -15.11
N ASN A 298 -4.49 -18.63 -14.16
CA ASN A 298 -4.18 -18.36 -12.76
C ASN A 298 -2.78 -18.87 -12.41
N VAL A 299 -2.14 -18.22 -11.45
CA VAL A 299 -0.87 -18.69 -10.85
C VAL A 299 -1.01 -18.71 -9.33
N VAL A 300 -0.72 -19.86 -8.74
CA VAL A 300 -0.76 -20.06 -7.30
C VAL A 300 0.56 -20.64 -6.83
N ALA A 301 1.19 -19.98 -5.84
CA ALA A 301 2.38 -20.48 -5.18
C ALA A 301 2.04 -20.91 -3.75
N THR A 302 2.50 -22.09 -3.36
CA THR A 302 2.29 -22.64 -2.01
C THR A 302 3.61 -22.74 -1.26
N HIS A 303 3.69 -22.05 -0.13
CA HIS A 303 4.68 -22.30 0.90
C HIS A 303 4.17 -23.38 1.85
N ASN A 304 4.97 -24.43 2.06
CA ASN A 304 4.73 -25.42 3.10
C ASN A 304 5.82 -25.29 4.17
N PRO A 305 5.46 -25.30 5.47
CA PRO A 305 6.44 -25.25 6.53
C PRO A 305 7.27 -26.53 6.57
N LYS A 306 8.55 -26.41 6.93
CA LYS A 306 9.47 -27.54 7.14
C LYS A 306 9.10 -28.27 8.44
N THR A 307 8.70 -27.57 9.50
CA THR A 307 8.34 -28.20 10.77
C THR A 307 6.87 -28.63 10.82
N LYS A 308 6.63 -29.91 11.11
CA LYS A 308 5.28 -30.46 11.35
C LYS A 308 4.69 -30.08 12.72
N LYS A 309 5.38 -29.26 13.51
CA LYS A 309 5.03 -28.87 14.89
C LYS A 309 4.53 -27.43 15.02
N GLY A 310 4.39 -26.70 13.91
CA GLY A 310 3.86 -25.34 13.91
C GLY A 310 2.47 -25.27 14.56
N ARG A 311 2.26 -24.31 15.46
CA ARG A 311 0.96 -24.02 16.09
C ARG A 311 0.19 -22.90 15.38
N GLY A 312 0.70 -22.42 14.24
CA GLY A 312 0.05 -21.37 13.48
C GLY A 312 -1.07 -21.91 12.59
N ARG A 313 -1.71 -20.99 11.88
CA ARG A 313 -2.83 -21.24 10.97
C ARG A 313 -2.43 -20.94 9.54
N SER A 314 -2.99 -21.68 8.62
CA SER A 314 -2.79 -21.46 7.19
C SER A 314 -3.44 -20.16 6.73
N LEU A 315 -2.86 -19.53 5.70
CA LEU A 315 -3.31 -18.25 5.19
C LEU A 315 -3.29 -18.25 3.66
N VAL A 316 -4.38 -17.75 3.06
CA VAL A 316 -4.44 -17.39 1.65
C VAL A 316 -4.21 -15.88 1.51
N LEU A 317 -3.33 -15.51 0.59
CA LEU A 317 -3.10 -14.14 0.13
C LEU A 317 -3.53 -14.11 -1.33
N ASN A 318 -4.73 -13.61 -1.59
CA ASN A 318 -5.30 -13.57 -2.93
C ASN A 318 -5.18 -12.15 -3.50
N GLY A 319 -4.84 -12.02 -4.78
CA GLY A 319 -4.92 -10.75 -5.49
C GLY A 319 -5.07 -10.94 -7.00
N HIS A 320 -5.79 -10.03 -7.63
CA HIS A 320 -6.02 -10.08 -9.07
C HIS A 320 -5.00 -9.27 -9.85
N ILE A 321 -4.67 -9.76 -11.05
CA ILE A 321 -3.71 -9.13 -11.96
C ILE A 321 -4.38 -8.40 -13.12
N ASP A 322 -5.63 -8.76 -13.43
CA ASP A 322 -6.41 -8.10 -14.48
C ASP A 322 -6.81 -6.69 -14.05
N VAL A 323 -6.95 -5.79 -15.02
CA VAL A 323 -7.27 -4.38 -14.78
C VAL A 323 -8.39 -3.93 -15.72
N VAL A 324 -9.18 -2.93 -15.32
CA VAL A 324 -10.19 -2.36 -16.23
C VAL A 324 -9.57 -1.54 -17.37
N PRO A 325 -10.30 -1.34 -18.49
CA PRO A 325 -9.87 -0.46 -19.57
C PRO A 325 -9.49 0.95 -19.07
N GLU A 326 -8.50 1.54 -19.73
CA GLU A 326 -7.89 2.82 -19.36
C GLU A 326 -8.70 4.05 -19.81
N GLY A 327 -9.66 3.87 -20.72
CA GLY A 327 -10.38 4.99 -21.34
C GLY A 327 -9.52 5.80 -22.33
N PRO A 328 -9.91 7.04 -22.68
CA PRO A 328 -9.20 7.86 -23.65
C PRO A 328 -7.80 8.26 -23.17
N HIS A 329 -6.76 7.92 -23.95
CA HIS A 329 -5.36 8.17 -23.58
C HIS A 329 -5.00 9.65 -23.48
N ASP A 330 -5.69 10.51 -24.22
CA ASP A 330 -5.51 11.97 -24.21
C ASP A 330 -5.97 12.66 -22.92
N MET A 331 -6.77 11.96 -22.11
CA MET A 331 -7.16 12.43 -20.77
C MET A 331 -6.09 12.16 -19.71
N TRP A 332 -5.17 11.23 -19.94
CA TRP A 332 -4.14 10.85 -18.96
C TRP A 332 -2.98 11.83 -18.96
N THR A 333 -2.51 12.20 -17.76
CA THR A 333 -1.31 13.04 -17.62
C THR A 333 -0.05 12.29 -18.11
N THR A 334 -0.01 10.98 -17.87
CA THR A 334 1.04 10.06 -18.35
C THR A 334 0.37 8.79 -18.88
N PRO A 335 0.85 8.19 -19.98
CA PRO A 335 0.22 6.99 -20.53
C PRO A 335 -0.05 5.93 -19.45
N PRO A 336 -1.22 5.28 -19.47
CA PRO A 336 -1.74 4.50 -18.33
C PRO A 336 -0.83 3.32 -17.92
N PHE A 337 -0.11 2.73 -18.88
CA PHE A 337 0.84 1.63 -18.65
C PHE A 337 2.30 2.10 -18.65
N ASN A 338 2.54 3.42 -18.52
CA ASN A 338 3.87 3.98 -18.27
C ASN A 338 3.89 4.58 -16.86
N PRO A 339 4.25 3.78 -15.83
CA PRO A 339 4.17 4.21 -14.45
C PRO A 339 5.02 5.45 -14.22
N SER A 340 4.51 6.37 -13.42
CA SER A 340 5.25 7.58 -13.03
C SER A 340 5.02 7.91 -11.57
N ILE A 341 6.08 8.34 -10.89
CA ILE A 341 6.01 8.72 -9.47
C ILE A 341 5.96 10.24 -9.38
N ARG A 342 4.94 10.76 -8.70
CA ARG A 342 4.75 12.20 -8.46
C ARG A 342 4.29 12.41 -7.03
N SER A 343 4.99 13.26 -6.27
CA SER A 343 4.63 13.61 -4.90
C SER A 343 4.32 12.40 -3.99
N GLY A 344 5.18 11.38 -4.04
CA GLY A 344 5.04 10.17 -3.21
C GLY A 344 3.98 9.15 -3.67
N LYS A 345 3.29 9.40 -4.79
CA LYS A 345 2.30 8.49 -5.37
C LYS A 345 2.80 7.92 -6.70
N MET A 346 2.48 6.66 -6.97
CA MET A 346 2.70 6.06 -8.28
C MET A 346 1.40 6.06 -9.08
N TYR A 347 1.46 6.59 -10.29
CA TYR A 347 0.34 6.72 -11.23
C TYR A 347 0.45 5.69 -12.34
N GLY A 348 -0.70 5.16 -12.75
CA GLY A 348 -0.83 4.18 -13.82
C GLY A 348 -2.02 3.26 -13.55
N ARG A 349 -2.59 2.69 -14.62
CA ARG A 349 -3.73 1.76 -14.51
C ARG A 349 -3.31 0.52 -13.72
N GLY A 350 -4.10 0.19 -12.72
CA GLY A 350 -3.89 -0.94 -11.82
C GLY A 350 -2.80 -0.73 -10.78
N THR A 351 -2.20 0.47 -10.67
CA THR A 351 -1.28 0.79 -9.58
C THR A 351 -1.95 0.62 -8.23
N GLY A 352 -3.16 1.17 -8.09
CA GLY A 352 -3.98 1.04 -6.90
C GLY A 352 -4.75 -0.26 -6.89
N ASP A 353 -5.34 -0.63 -8.03
CA ASP A 353 -6.38 -1.66 -8.15
C ASP A 353 -5.97 -2.82 -9.08
N MET A 354 -5.33 -3.89 -8.59
CA MET A 354 -4.80 -4.04 -7.22
C MET A 354 -3.32 -4.43 -7.17
N LYS A 355 -2.52 -4.09 -8.20
CA LYS A 355 -1.13 -4.57 -8.34
C LYS A 355 -0.24 -4.18 -7.16
N ALA A 356 -0.49 -3.04 -6.50
CA ALA A 356 0.22 -2.69 -5.26
C ALA A 356 -0.06 -3.65 -4.10
N GLY A 357 -1.28 -4.20 -4.00
CA GLY A 357 -1.62 -5.23 -3.04
C GLY A 357 -0.83 -6.52 -3.26
N ILE A 358 -0.65 -6.93 -4.52
CA ILE A 358 0.20 -8.07 -4.89
C ILE A 358 1.64 -7.86 -4.45
N VAL A 359 2.19 -6.68 -4.74
CA VAL A 359 3.54 -6.30 -4.28
C VAL A 359 3.62 -6.34 -2.75
N ALA A 360 2.60 -5.87 -2.05
CA ALA A 360 2.59 -5.84 -0.59
C ALA A 360 2.64 -7.25 0.02
N TYR A 361 1.81 -8.20 -0.44
CA TYR A 361 1.86 -9.57 0.11
C TYR A 361 3.18 -10.28 -0.25
N TYR A 362 3.72 -10.01 -1.44
CA TYR A 362 4.98 -10.62 -1.91
C TYR A 362 6.14 -10.15 -1.04
N TYR A 363 6.26 -8.84 -0.82
CA TYR A 363 7.34 -8.27 -0.02
C TYR A 363 7.14 -8.48 1.48
N ALA A 364 5.92 -8.69 1.95
CA ALA A 364 5.67 -9.11 3.33
C ALA A 364 6.30 -10.48 3.62
N PHE A 365 6.12 -11.45 2.71
CA PHE A 365 6.77 -12.75 2.81
C PHE A 365 8.30 -12.64 2.68
N LYS A 366 8.78 -11.87 1.69
CA LYS A 366 10.22 -11.66 1.45
C LYS A 366 10.94 -10.98 2.62
N ALA A 367 10.26 -10.07 3.33
CA ALA A 367 10.81 -9.41 4.50
C ALA A 367 11.15 -10.42 5.60
N LEU A 368 10.24 -11.36 5.88
CA LEU A 368 10.49 -12.45 6.84
C LEU A 368 11.69 -13.31 6.42
N GLN A 369 11.79 -13.67 5.13
CA GLN A 369 12.93 -14.43 4.60
C GLN A 369 14.26 -13.69 4.74
N SER A 370 14.29 -12.38 4.51
CA SER A 370 15.51 -11.59 4.67
C SER A 370 16.04 -11.56 6.11
N LEU A 371 15.18 -11.83 7.09
CA LEU A 371 15.53 -11.98 8.50
C LEU A 371 15.92 -13.42 8.87
N GLY A 372 15.95 -14.34 7.90
CA GLY A 372 16.23 -15.76 8.10
C GLY A 372 15.05 -16.56 8.67
N TYR A 373 13.82 -16.08 8.47
CA TYR A 373 12.59 -16.73 8.93
C TYR A 373 11.62 -17.00 7.79
N GLN A 374 10.74 -17.96 7.98
CA GLN A 374 9.63 -18.26 7.09
C GLN A 374 8.38 -18.62 7.90
N PRO A 375 7.17 -18.57 7.31
CA PRO A 375 5.96 -18.98 8.01
C PRO A 375 6.03 -20.43 8.47
N ALA A 376 5.63 -20.70 9.72
CA ALA A 376 5.55 -22.04 10.30
C ALA A 376 4.24 -22.78 9.95
N SER A 377 3.44 -22.21 9.05
CA SER A 377 2.18 -22.75 8.54
C SER A 377 2.09 -22.56 7.04
N LYS A 378 1.15 -23.24 6.39
CA LYS A 378 0.95 -23.14 4.95
C LYS A 378 0.54 -21.71 4.57
N VAL A 379 1.21 -21.12 3.58
CA VAL A 379 0.81 -19.84 2.98
C VAL A 379 0.60 -20.05 1.49
N ILE A 380 -0.56 -19.64 0.99
CA ILE A 380 -0.94 -19.77 -0.43
C ILE A 380 -1.03 -18.36 -1.00
N MET A 381 -0.14 -18.01 -1.93
CA MET A 381 -0.19 -16.73 -2.65
C MET A 381 -0.82 -16.96 -4.02
N GLN A 382 -1.86 -16.21 -4.34
CA GLN A 382 -2.62 -16.34 -5.59
C GLN A 382 -2.54 -15.04 -6.39
N ALA A 383 -2.20 -15.19 -7.66
CA ALA A 383 -2.36 -14.17 -8.70
C ALA A 383 -3.46 -14.65 -9.65
N VAL A 384 -4.64 -14.04 -9.58
CA VAL A 384 -5.83 -14.50 -10.32
C VAL A 384 -6.23 -13.53 -11.43
N THR A 385 -6.99 -14.03 -12.41
CA THR A 385 -7.64 -13.21 -13.45
C THR A 385 -9.15 -13.11 -13.21
N GLU A 386 -9.80 -12.25 -13.99
CA GLU A 386 -11.26 -12.12 -14.09
C GLU A 386 -11.96 -11.55 -12.85
N GLU A 387 -11.23 -11.00 -11.89
CA GLU A 387 -11.82 -10.32 -10.72
C GLU A 387 -12.74 -9.21 -11.20
N GLU A 388 -12.25 -8.36 -12.11
CA GLU A 388 -12.89 -7.11 -12.59
C GLU A 388 -14.15 -7.34 -13.44
N CYS A 389 -14.55 -8.59 -13.63
CA CYS A 389 -15.69 -8.93 -14.49
C CYS A 389 -16.52 -10.15 -14.05
N THR A 390 -15.98 -11.10 -13.27
CA THR A 390 -16.71 -12.31 -12.85
C THR A 390 -16.33 -12.84 -11.46
N GLY A 391 -15.06 -12.73 -11.05
CA GLY A 391 -14.42 -13.48 -9.95
C GLY A 391 -14.21 -14.98 -10.20
N ASN A 392 -14.35 -15.44 -11.45
CA ASN A 392 -14.18 -16.85 -11.78
C ASN A 392 -12.73 -17.34 -11.56
N GLY A 393 -11.73 -16.45 -11.57
CA GLY A 393 -10.35 -16.79 -11.23
C GLY A 393 -10.19 -17.24 -9.78
N ALA A 394 -10.65 -16.45 -8.81
CA ALA A 394 -10.65 -16.90 -7.42
C ALA A 394 -11.54 -18.13 -7.20
N LEU A 395 -12.67 -18.22 -7.89
CA LEU A 395 -13.56 -19.38 -7.80
C LEU A 395 -12.85 -20.67 -8.27
N ALA A 396 -12.07 -20.60 -9.33
CA ALA A 396 -11.26 -21.72 -9.81
C ALA A 396 -10.16 -22.12 -8.81
N CYS A 397 -9.56 -21.16 -8.11
CA CYS A 397 -8.63 -21.46 -7.01
C CYS A 397 -9.33 -22.25 -5.89
N VAL A 398 -10.52 -21.79 -5.46
CA VAL A 398 -11.30 -22.48 -4.41
C VAL A 398 -11.74 -23.88 -4.86
N ALA A 399 -12.24 -24.03 -6.08
CA ALA A 399 -12.66 -25.32 -6.64
C ALA A 399 -11.50 -26.34 -6.70
N ARG A 400 -10.27 -25.87 -6.89
CA ARG A 400 -9.05 -26.69 -6.85
C ARG A 400 -8.53 -27.00 -5.44
N GLY A 401 -9.20 -26.49 -4.41
CA GLY A 401 -8.83 -26.72 -3.01
C GLY A 401 -7.76 -25.77 -2.49
N TYR A 402 -7.48 -24.65 -3.18
CA TYR A 402 -6.60 -23.60 -2.66
C TYR A 402 -7.31 -22.74 -1.62
N VAL A 403 -7.57 -23.35 -0.47
CA VAL A 403 -8.19 -22.77 0.72
C VAL A 403 -7.24 -22.85 1.91
N GLY A 404 -7.49 -22.02 2.92
CA GLY A 404 -6.76 -22.00 4.19
C GLY A 404 -7.70 -21.69 5.35
N ASP A 405 -7.15 -21.53 6.55
CA ASP A 405 -7.92 -21.16 7.74
C ASP A 405 -8.43 -19.72 7.68
N ALA A 406 -7.85 -18.90 6.79
CA ALA A 406 -8.16 -17.50 6.57
C ALA A 406 -7.72 -17.04 5.18
N CYS A 407 -8.32 -15.97 4.65
CA CYS A 407 -7.88 -15.29 3.44
C CYS A 407 -7.80 -13.76 3.67
N ILE A 408 -6.73 -13.13 3.19
CA ILE A 408 -6.61 -11.67 3.09
C ILE A 408 -6.44 -11.30 1.61
N ILE A 409 -7.24 -10.33 1.16
CA ILE A 409 -7.15 -9.76 -0.19
C ILE A 409 -6.71 -8.30 -0.06
N PRO A 410 -5.49 -7.92 -0.49
CA PRO A 410 -4.98 -6.57 -0.29
C PRO A 410 -5.49 -5.55 -1.30
N GLU A 411 -6.80 -5.53 -1.51
CA GLU A 411 -7.51 -4.50 -2.28
C GLU A 411 -7.28 -3.12 -1.69
N PRO A 412 -7.38 -2.03 -2.48
CA PRO A 412 -7.01 -0.69 -2.04
C PRO A 412 -8.01 0.00 -1.10
N PHE A 413 -8.53 -0.74 -0.12
CA PHE A 413 -9.32 -0.21 0.97
C PHE A 413 -8.39 0.22 2.10
N ASN A 414 -8.38 1.53 2.36
CA ASN A 414 -7.68 2.16 3.48
C ASN A 414 -8.39 1.86 4.83
N GLY A 415 -8.53 0.57 5.16
CA GLY A 415 -9.29 0.02 6.27
C GLY A 415 -9.56 -1.48 6.10
N ILE A 416 -10.28 -2.06 7.06
CA ILE A 416 -10.73 -3.46 7.00
C ILE A 416 -12.16 -3.48 6.46
N GLN A 417 -12.38 -4.28 5.42
CA GLN A 417 -13.70 -4.42 4.84
C GLN A 417 -14.63 -5.22 5.76
N ALA A 418 -15.76 -4.61 6.12
CA ALA A 418 -16.83 -5.19 6.94
C ALA A 418 -18.03 -5.65 6.10
N ALA A 419 -18.23 -5.07 4.92
CA ALA A 419 -19.23 -5.53 3.97
C ALA A 419 -18.86 -5.17 2.54
N GLN A 420 -19.46 -5.89 1.59
CA GLN A 420 -19.40 -5.58 0.17
C GLN A 420 -20.77 -5.84 -0.48
N VAL A 421 -21.12 -5.01 -1.47
CA VAL A 421 -22.30 -5.29 -2.29
C VAL A 421 -21.96 -6.40 -3.28
N GLY A 422 -22.97 -7.17 -3.65
CA GLY A 422 -22.95 -8.02 -4.83
C GLY A 422 -23.10 -7.20 -6.10
N VAL A 423 -22.89 -7.85 -7.24
CA VAL A 423 -22.96 -7.21 -8.55
C VAL A 423 -23.63 -8.15 -9.55
N ILE A 424 -24.49 -7.57 -10.39
CA ILE A 424 -25.05 -8.23 -11.57
C ILE A 424 -24.67 -7.41 -12.80
N TRP A 425 -24.10 -8.07 -13.81
CA TRP A 425 -23.92 -7.52 -15.14
C TRP A 425 -25.00 -8.06 -16.08
N LEU A 426 -25.67 -7.15 -16.78
CA LEU A 426 -26.66 -7.48 -17.78
C LEU A 426 -26.45 -6.67 -19.06
N THR A 427 -26.84 -7.27 -20.17
CA THR A 427 -26.95 -6.63 -21.47
C THR A 427 -28.41 -6.61 -21.87
N VAL A 428 -28.90 -5.46 -22.31
CA VAL A 428 -30.27 -5.28 -22.79
C VAL A 428 -30.20 -4.91 -24.27
N ARG A 429 -30.78 -5.77 -25.12
CA ARG A 429 -30.90 -5.54 -26.56
C ARG A 429 -32.34 -5.14 -26.89
N VAL A 430 -32.47 -4.02 -27.58
CA VAL A 430 -33.76 -3.42 -27.96
C VAL A 430 -33.87 -3.40 -29.48
N ARG A 431 -34.99 -3.89 -30.02
CA ARG A 431 -35.32 -3.77 -31.44
C ARG A 431 -36.55 -2.90 -31.65
N GLY A 432 -36.38 -1.93 -32.54
CA GLY A 432 -37.42 -1.01 -33.01
C GLY A 432 -37.75 -1.24 -34.48
N LYS A 433 -38.48 -0.29 -35.07
CA LYS A 433 -38.92 -0.33 -36.47
C LYS A 433 -38.29 0.84 -37.24
N PRO A 434 -37.48 0.59 -38.28
CA PRO A 434 -36.83 1.67 -39.02
C PRO A 434 -37.84 2.43 -39.88
N ALA A 435 -37.58 3.71 -40.11
CA ALA A 435 -38.34 4.61 -40.98
C ALA A 435 -37.44 5.76 -41.45
N HIS A 436 -37.77 6.37 -42.59
CA HIS A 436 -37.12 7.62 -43.00
C HIS A 436 -37.51 8.73 -42.02
N VAL A 437 -36.59 9.65 -41.72
CA VAL A 437 -36.83 10.71 -40.72
C VAL A 437 -38.05 11.59 -41.04
N MET A 438 -38.41 11.72 -42.32
CA MET A 438 -39.64 12.40 -42.78
C MET A 438 -40.93 11.75 -42.27
N GLU A 439 -40.91 10.44 -42.05
CA GLU A 439 -42.06 9.63 -41.60
C GLU A 439 -41.78 9.01 -40.22
N MET A 440 -41.10 9.74 -39.34
CA MET A 440 -40.61 9.21 -38.07
C MET A 440 -41.69 8.52 -37.22
N ALA A 441 -42.94 9.00 -37.31
CA ALA A 441 -44.08 8.50 -36.54
C ALA A 441 -44.51 7.06 -36.88
N VAL A 442 -44.11 6.50 -38.04
CA VAL A 442 -44.46 5.11 -38.41
C VAL A 442 -43.43 4.08 -37.93
N GLY A 443 -42.29 4.55 -37.40
CA GLY A 443 -41.20 3.75 -36.85
C GLY A 443 -41.22 3.68 -35.32
N SER A 444 -40.29 2.90 -34.77
CA SER A 444 -40.02 2.84 -33.34
C SER A 444 -38.52 2.98 -33.12
N ASN A 445 -38.13 4.01 -32.38
CA ASN A 445 -36.73 4.40 -32.19
C ASN A 445 -36.10 3.58 -31.05
N ALA A 446 -35.24 2.63 -31.40
CA ALA A 446 -34.61 1.73 -30.43
C ALA A 446 -33.69 2.46 -29.42
N ILE A 447 -33.08 3.58 -29.80
CA ILE A 447 -32.23 4.37 -28.90
C ILE A 447 -33.08 5.06 -27.83
N MET A 448 -34.18 5.70 -28.24
CA MET A 448 -35.10 6.33 -27.29
C MET A 448 -35.74 5.31 -26.36
N ALA A 449 -36.09 4.13 -26.89
CA ALA A 449 -36.56 3.02 -26.08
C ALA A 449 -35.54 2.52 -25.06
N ALA A 450 -34.24 2.48 -25.41
CA ALA A 450 -33.18 2.13 -24.47
C ALA A 450 -33.10 3.11 -23.30
N PHE A 451 -33.24 4.43 -23.53
CA PHE A 451 -33.27 5.42 -22.45
C PHE A 451 -34.46 5.23 -21.51
N ASP A 452 -35.66 4.99 -22.06
CA ASP A 452 -36.85 4.76 -21.25
C ASP A 452 -36.78 3.45 -20.47
N LEU A 453 -36.16 2.40 -21.03
CA LEU A 453 -35.90 1.14 -20.33
C LEU A 453 -34.85 1.31 -19.23
N PHE A 454 -33.77 2.05 -19.47
CA PHE A 454 -32.77 2.34 -18.44
C PHE A 454 -33.36 3.15 -17.28
N ARG A 455 -34.29 4.07 -17.56
CA ARG A 455 -35.03 4.80 -16.51
C ARG A 455 -35.78 3.88 -15.56
N GLU A 456 -36.35 2.77 -16.03
CA GLU A 456 -36.99 1.80 -15.14
C GLU A 456 -35.99 1.14 -14.18
N LEU A 457 -34.73 0.94 -14.61
CA LEU A 457 -33.69 0.44 -13.72
C LEU A 457 -33.29 1.47 -12.67
N GLN A 458 -33.29 2.76 -13.01
CA GLN A 458 -33.06 3.85 -12.04
C GLN A 458 -34.21 3.97 -11.03
N ILE A 459 -35.45 3.73 -11.45
CA ILE A 459 -36.58 3.66 -10.51
C ILE A 459 -36.37 2.50 -9.53
N LEU A 460 -35.96 1.32 -10.00
CA LEU A 460 -35.64 0.20 -9.11
C LEU A 460 -34.47 0.53 -8.16
N GLU A 461 -33.42 1.20 -8.65
CA GLU A 461 -32.30 1.70 -7.84
C GLU A 461 -32.78 2.60 -6.70
N GLU A 462 -33.65 3.57 -6.99
CA GLU A 462 -34.25 4.44 -5.98
C GLU A 462 -35.03 3.61 -4.95
N GLU A 463 -35.85 2.65 -5.38
CA GLU A 463 -36.61 1.77 -4.47
C GLU A 463 -35.68 0.95 -3.57
N TRP A 464 -34.63 0.33 -4.11
CA TRP A 464 -33.68 -0.47 -3.32
C TRP A 464 -32.95 0.37 -2.28
N ASN A 465 -32.59 1.61 -2.60
CA ASN A 465 -31.88 2.49 -1.66
C ASN A 465 -32.78 3.11 -0.56
N LYS A 466 -34.11 2.96 -0.64
CA LYS A 466 -35.03 3.44 0.43
C LYS A 466 -34.85 2.68 1.74
N THR A 467 -34.55 1.39 1.69
CA THR A 467 -34.36 0.54 2.87
C THR A 467 -32.98 -0.08 2.84
N LYS A 468 -32.08 0.40 3.72
CA LYS A 468 -30.69 -0.04 3.79
C LYS A 468 -30.49 -1.01 4.95
N PRO A 469 -29.73 -2.11 4.78
CA PRO A 469 -29.31 -2.92 5.90
C PRO A 469 -28.39 -2.11 6.84
N PRO A 470 -28.33 -2.45 8.14
CA PRO A 470 -27.61 -1.66 9.14
C PRO A 470 -26.15 -1.35 8.81
N VAL A 471 -25.43 -2.30 8.18
CA VAL A 471 -24.01 -2.12 7.82
C VAL A 471 -23.79 -0.99 6.80
N TYR A 472 -24.81 -0.62 6.02
CA TYR A 472 -24.78 0.48 5.05
C TYR A 472 -25.54 1.74 5.54
N ALA A 473 -25.93 1.82 6.81
CA ALA A 473 -26.73 2.95 7.32
C ALA A 473 -26.08 4.32 7.11
N ALA A 474 -24.75 4.40 7.24
CA ALA A 474 -23.97 5.62 7.01
C ALA A 474 -23.68 5.91 5.53
N THR A 475 -23.93 4.96 4.64
CA THR A 475 -23.65 5.09 3.20
C THR A 475 -24.85 5.73 2.51
N HIS A 476 -24.64 6.91 1.89
CA HIS A 476 -25.74 7.68 1.28
C HIS A 476 -26.45 6.92 0.15
N HIS A 477 -25.70 6.23 -0.71
CA HIS A 477 -26.24 5.54 -1.88
C HIS A 477 -25.49 4.23 -2.17
N PRO A 478 -25.79 3.14 -1.44
CA PRO A 478 -25.02 1.89 -1.56
C PRO A 478 -25.21 1.14 -2.88
N ILE A 479 -26.45 1.04 -3.37
CA ILE A 479 -26.77 0.30 -4.58
C ILE A 479 -26.71 1.24 -5.76
N ASN A 480 -25.82 0.94 -6.70
CA ASN A 480 -25.63 1.74 -7.90
C ASN A 480 -26.00 0.93 -9.14
N VAL A 481 -26.77 1.55 -10.04
CA VAL A 481 -27.15 1.08 -11.38
C VAL A 481 -26.44 1.94 -12.41
N ASN A 482 -25.46 1.37 -13.08
CA ASN A 482 -24.58 2.09 -14.01
C ASN A 482 -24.70 1.53 -15.42
N MET A 483 -25.15 2.34 -16.39
CA MET A 483 -25.04 2.02 -17.81
C MET A 483 -23.62 2.31 -18.30
N GLY A 484 -22.78 1.28 -18.32
CA GLY A 484 -21.37 1.41 -18.65
C GLY A 484 -21.09 1.52 -20.15
N LYS A 485 -21.98 0.99 -21.01
CA LYS A 485 -21.87 1.08 -22.47
C LYS A 485 -23.24 1.15 -23.12
N ILE A 486 -23.30 1.84 -24.26
CA ILE A 486 -24.46 1.87 -25.15
C ILE A 486 -23.98 1.95 -26.60
N ASN A 487 -24.62 1.20 -27.49
CA ASN A 487 -24.37 1.23 -28.93
C ASN A 487 -25.68 1.08 -29.69
N GLY A 488 -25.96 1.96 -30.65
CA GLY A 488 -27.20 1.91 -31.41
C GLY A 488 -27.25 2.90 -32.57
N GLY A 489 -28.07 2.56 -33.57
CA GLY A 489 -28.24 3.35 -34.78
C GLY A 489 -27.15 3.16 -35.84
N ASN A 490 -27.52 3.40 -37.09
CA ASN A 490 -26.65 3.19 -38.25
C ASN A 490 -26.53 4.44 -39.15
N TRP A 491 -27.46 5.39 -39.05
CA TRP A 491 -27.51 6.57 -39.92
C TRP A 491 -28.31 7.71 -39.28
N ALA A 492 -27.83 8.96 -39.38
CA ALA A 492 -28.43 10.10 -38.71
C ALA A 492 -29.87 10.43 -39.19
N SER A 493 -30.19 10.15 -40.45
CA SER A 493 -31.51 10.43 -41.06
C SER A 493 -32.40 9.18 -41.16
N SER A 494 -32.17 8.17 -40.32
CA SER A 494 -32.98 6.96 -40.23
C SER A 494 -33.38 6.69 -38.79
N VAL A 495 -34.63 6.30 -38.56
CA VAL A 495 -35.06 5.83 -37.23
C VAL A 495 -34.27 4.55 -36.89
N PRO A 496 -33.49 4.54 -35.80
CA PRO A 496 -32.65 3.39 -35.46
C PRO A 496 -33.51 2.21 -35.03
N CYS A 497 -33.25 1.05 -35.61
CA CYS A 497 -33.99 -0.19 -35.34
C CYS A 497 -33.31 -1.11 -34.32
N GLU A 498 -32.10 -0.78 -33.86
CA GLU A 498 -31.37 -1.57 -32.86
C GLU A 498 -30.60 -0.67 -31.92
N CYS A 499 -30.62 -1.02 -30.64
CA CYS A 499 -29.79 -0.44 -29.59
C CYS A 499 -29.46 -1.54 -28.56
N THR A 500 -28.22 -1.57 -28.08
CA THR A 500 -27.77 -2.46 -27.00
C THR A 500 -27.07 -1.65 -25.93
N PHE A 501 -27.37 -1.91 -24.66
CA PHE A 501 -26.68 -1.28 -23.53
C PHE A 501 -26.29 -2.31 -22.46
N GLU A 502 -25.13 -2.08 -21.83
CA GLU A 502 -24.56 -2.91 -20.75
C GLU A 502 -24.70 -2.17 -19.41
N VAL A 503 -25.20 -2.88 -18.40
CA VAL A 503 -25.51 -2.30 -17.09
C VAL A 503 -24.87 -3.13 -15.98
N ARG A 504 -24.32 -2.42 -14.98
CA ARG A 504 -23.91 -2.97 -13.69
C ARG A 504 -24.95 -2.60 -12.65
N VAL A 505 -25.46 -3.57 -11.91
CA VAL A 505 -26.43 -3.37 -10.81
C VAL A 505 -25.85 -3.89 -9.50
N GLY A 506 -25.88 -3.09 -8.44
CA GLY A 506 -25.48 -3.51 -7.10
C GLY A 506 -26.54 -4.38 -6.40
N VAL A 507 -26.10 -5.25 -5.49
CA VAL A 507 -26.99 -6.13 -4.70
C VAL A 507 -26.59 -6.06 -3.23
N TYR A 508 -27.53 -5.85 -2.30
CA TYR A 508 -27.19 -5.86 -0.88
C TYR A 508 -26.76 -7.27 -0.41
N PRO A 509 -25.90 -7.38 0.62
CA PRO A 509 -25.68 -8.63 1.33
C PRO A 509 -26.99 -9.28 1.78
N GLY A 510 -27.03 -10.61 1.76
CA GLY A 510 -28.22 -11.39 2.13
C GLY A 510 -29.35 -11.40 1.10
N THR A 511 -29.23 -10.65 -0.01
CA THR A 511 -30.19 -10.69 -1.13
C THR A 511 -29.70 -11.66 -2.20
N GLU A 512 -30.50 -12.66 -2.55
CA GLU A 512 -30.18 -13.59 -3.64
C GLU A 512 -30.16 -12.85 -4.98
N PRO A 513 -29.07 -12.92 -5.78
CA PRO A 513 -28.97 -12.23 -7.08
C PRO A 513 -30.15 -12.52 -8.02
N ARG A 514 -30.69 -13.74 -8.00
CA ARG A 514 -31.83 -14.12 -8.85
C ARG A 514 -33.11 -13.33 -8.54
N THR A 515 -33.29 -12.88 -7.30
CA THR A 515 -34.41 -12.01 -6.91
C THR A 515 -34.31 -10.67 -7.62
N ILE A 516 -33.11 -10.07 -7.63
CA ILE A 516 -32.86 -8.80 -8.32
C ILE A 516 -33.00 -8.97 -9.85
N GLN A 517 -32.46 -10.05 -10.41
CA GLN A 517 -32.66 -10.38 -11.83
C GLN A 517 -34.14 -10.45 -12.20
N SER A 518 -34.96 -11.11 -11.38
CA SER A 518 -36.40 -11.26 -11.64
C SER A 518 -37.15 -9.92 -11.58
N GLN A 519 -36.77 -9.01 -10.68
CA GLN A 519 -37.32 -7.65 -10.61
C GLN A 519 -36.96 -6.84 -11.86
N ILE A 520 -35.70 -6.90 -12.30
CA ILE A 520 -35.21 -6.25 -13.52
C ILE A 520 -35.97 -6.77 -14.75
N GLU A 521 -36.00 -8.10 -14.93
CA GLU A 521 -36.68 -8.75 -16.06
C GLU A 521 -38.15 -8.34 -16.13
N SER A 522 -38.84 -8.29 -14.99
CA SER A 522 -40.25 -7.90 -14.90
C SER A 522 -40.49 -6.43 -15.27
N ALA A 523 -39.68 -5.51 -14.73
CA ALA A 523 -39.79 -4.08 -15.02
C ALA A 523 -39.52 -3.76 -16.50
N LEU A 524 -38.43 -4.31 -17.05
CA LEU A 524 -38.06 -4.12 -18.44
C LEU A 524 -39.09 -4.72 -19.40
N ALA A 525 -39.62 -5.92 -19.11
CA ALA A 525 -40.65 -6.54 -19.94
C ALA A 525 -41.96 -5.73 -19.94
N ALA A 526 -42.39 -5.22 -18.79
CA ALA A 526 -43.58 -4.39 -18.69
C ALA A 526 -43.44 -3.09 -19.51
N LYS A 527 -42.29 -2.42 -19.40
CA LYS A 527 -42.00 -1.19 -20.14
C LYS A 527 -41.87 -1.43 -21.64
N ALA A 528 -41.16 -2.48 -22.06
CA ALA A 528 -41.03 -2.84 -23.47
C ALA A 528 -42.40 -3.10 -24.11
N LYS A 529 -43.30 -3.79 -23.40
CA LYS A 529 -44.68 -4.03 -23.84
C LYS A 529 -45.47 -2.72 -24.00
N GLN A 530 -45.35 -1.79 -23.05
CA GLN A 530 -46.00 -0.48 -23.13
C GLN A 530 -45.54 0.30 -24.37
N MET A 531 -44.27 0.19 -24.72
CA MET A 531 -43.65 0.90 -25.84
C MET A 531 -43.80 0.19 -27.19
N GLY A 532 -44.25 -1.07 -27.20
CA GLY A 532 -44.35 -1.88 -28.42
C GLY A 532 -42.99 -2.22 -29.05
N VAL A 533 -41.95 -2.42 -28.24
CA VAL A 533 -40.60 -2.83 -28.70
C VAL A 533 -40.26 -4.24 -28.24
N GLU A 534 -39.38 -4.90 -28.98
CA GLU A 534 -38.76 -6.16 -28.53
C GLU A 534 -37.58 -5.82 -27.61
N CYS A 535 -37.52 -6.48 -26.45
CA CYS A 535 -36.48 -6.31 -25.44
C CYS A 535 -35.98 -7.69 -25.00
N VAL A 536 -34.67 -7.93 -25.10
CA VAL A 536 -34.02 -9.17 -24.67
C VAL A 536 -32.96 -8.82 -23.63
N VAL A 537 -33.06 -9.47 -22.47
CA VAL A 537 -32.09 -9.35 -21.38
C VAL A 537 -31.21 -10.59 -21.36
N SER A 538 -29.90 -10.42 -21.28
CA SER A 538 -28.92 -11.50 -21.11
C SER A 538 -27.91 -11.14 -20.03
N TYR A 539 -27.36 -12.15 -19.36
CA TYR A 539 -26.35 -11.99 -18.32
C TYR A 539 -24.99 -12.48 -18.81
N GLY A 540 -23.96 -11.65 -18.61
CA GLY A 540 -22.59 -11.96 -18.99
C GLY A 540 -21.63 -11.13 -18.14
N GLY A 541 -20.79 -11.80 -17.37
CA GLY A 541 -20.04 -11.23 -16.26
C GLY A 541 -20.68 -11.56 -14.93
N PHE A 542 -20.46 -10.67 -13.95
CA PHE A 542 -20.89 -10.87 -12.58
C PHE A 542 -22.36 -11.30 -12.45
N VAL A 543 -22.55 -12.39 -11.72
CA VAL A 543 -23.79 -12.71 -11.00
C VAL A 543 -23.38 -13.08 -9.58
N ALA A 544 -22.99 -12.06 -8.82
CA ALA A 544 -22.25 -12.18 -7.57
C ALA A 544 -23.11 -11.71 -6.38
N PRO A 545 -23.19 -12.49 -5.27
CA PRO A 545 -23.86 -12.05 -4.06
C PRO A 545 -23.03 -11.03 -3.29
N GLY A 546 -23.70 -10.20 -2.48
CA GLY A 546 -23.05 -9.38 -1.46
C GLY A 546 -22.78 -10.18 -0.19
N VAL A 547 -21.78 -9.76 0.59
CA VAL A 547 -21.42 -10.43 1.85
C VAL A 547 -21.11 -9.42 2.95
N GLU A 548 -21.39 -9.81 4.19
CA GLU A 548 -20.92 -9.14 5.40
C GLU A 548 -19.84 -10.00 6.05
N MET A 549 -18.74 -9.37 6.44
CA MET A 549 -17.65 -10.03 7.13
C MET A 549 -17.96 -10.07 8.64
N ASN A 550 -17.76 -11.21 9.29
CA ASN A 550 -18.04 -11.33 10.72
C ASN A 550 -16.89 -10.71 11.54
N PRO A 551 -17.13 -9.60 12.29
CA PRO A 551 -16.08 -8.93 13.07
C PRO A 551 -15.50 -9.81 14.18
N GLU A 552 -16.21 -10.87 14.58
CA GLU A 552 -15.75 -11.80 15.60
C GLU A 552 -14.70 -12.80 15.10
N TRP A 553 -14.47 -12.88 13.79
CA TRP A 553 -13.43 -13.75 13.23
C TRP A 553 -12.03 -13.33 13.72
N ASP A 554 -11.26 -14.32 14.15
CA ASP A 554 -9.89 -14.13 14.65
C ASP A 554 -9.00 -13.39 13.66
N ILE A 555 -9.21 -13.59 12.35
CA ILE A 555 -8.47 -12.90 11.29
C ILE A 555 -8.67 -11.38 11.37
N ILE A 556 -9.90 -10.92 11.59
CA ILE A 556 -10.24 -9.49 11.67
C ILE A 556 -9.70 -8.89 12.96
N LYS A 557 -9.87 -9.60 14.08
CA LYS A 557 -9.35 -9.17 15.38
C LYS A 557 -7.83 -9.01 15.37
N LEU A 558 -7.12 -10.03 14.89
CA LEU A 558 -5.66 -9.98 14.81
C LEU A 558 -5.21 -8.91 13.82
N LEU A 559 -5.79 -8.83 12.63
CA LEU A 559 -5.42 -7.82 11.64
C LEU A 559 -5.62 -6.40 12.18
N SER A 560 -6.70 -6.16 12.93
CA SER A 560 -6.96 -4.88 13.58
C SER A 560 -5.88 -4.53 14.61
N GLN A 561 -5.51 -5.49 15.47
CA GLN A 561 -4.47 -5.31 16.48
C GLN A 561 -3.10 -5.06 15.85
N VAL A 562 -2.74 -5.83 14.81
CA VAL A 562 -1.48 -5.65 14.10
C VAL A 562 -1.44 -4.29 13.40
N HIS A 563 -2.52 -3.90 12.72
CA HIS A 563 -2.63 -2.60 12.09
C HIS A 563 -2.40 -1.48 13.12
N GLU A 564 -3.15 -1.47 14.23
CA GLU A 564 -3.04 -0.43 15.25
C GLU A 564 -1.65 -0.34 15.86
N ARG A 565 -1.00 -1.47 16.11
CA ARG A 565 0.37 -1.49 16.65
C ARG A 565 1.40 -0.96 15.64
N VAL A 566 1.21 -1.18 14.34
CA VAL A 566 2.15 -0.72 13.30
C VAL A 566 1.91 0.75 12.93
N THR A 567 0.65 1.17 12.80
CA THR A 567 0.28 2.50 12.30
C THR A 567 -0.02 3.50 13.41
N GLY A 568 -0.20 3.04 14.66
CA GLY A 568 -0.58 3.86 15.81
C GLY A 568 -2.05 4.29 15.82
N ARG A 569 -2.90 3.73 14.94
CA ARG A 569 -4.32 4.10 14.80
C ARG A 569 -5.17 2.85 14.53
N ALA A 570 -6.40 2.82 15.04
CA ALA A 570 -7.33 1.75 14.68
C ALA A 570 -7.68 1.79 13.19
N PRO A 571 -7.81 0.64 12.50
CA PRO A 571 -8.20 0.64 11.10
C PRO A 571 -9.68 1.03 10.95
N PRO A 572 -10.04 1.85 9.96
CA PRO A 572 -11.43 2.09 9.62
C PRO A 572 -12.16 0.80 9.24
N SER A 573 -13.43 0.68 9.63
CA SER A 573 -14.33 -0.36 9.15
C SER A 573 -15.04 0.12 7.89
N ILE A 574 -14.98 -0.64 6.80
CA ILE A 574 -15.44 -0.21 5.47
C ILE A 574 -16.61 -1.07 4.99
N ALA A 575 -17.76 -0.44 4.76
CA ALA A 575 -18.87 -1.02 4.00
C ALA A 575 -18.75 -0.61 2.53
N SER A 576 -18.14 -1.46 1.72
CA SER A 576 -17.82 -1.17 0.31
C SER A 576 -19.05 -1.25 -0.59
N THR A 577 -19.17 -0.33 -1.54
CA THR A 577 -20.18 -0.35 -2.61
C THR A 577 -19.63 -0.98 -3.90
N ALA A 578 -18.44 -1.57 -3.83
CA ALA A 578 -17.87 -2.46 -4.82
C ALA A 578 -17.96 -3.93 -4.36
N THR A 579 -17.80 -4.86 -5.30
CA THR A 579 -17.58 -6.29 -5.01
C THR A 579 -16.09 -6.57 -4.99
N THR A 580 -15.70 -7.66 -4.35
CA THR A 580 -14.35 -8.25 -4.41
C THR A 580 -14.45 -9.78 -4.40
N ASP A 581 -13.33 -10.46 -4.62
CA ASP A 581 -13.25 -11.92 -4.50
C ASP A 581 -13.39 -12.48 -3.08
N ALA A 582 -13.51 -11.63 -2.05
CA ALA A 582 -13.75 -12.09 -0.67
C ALA A 582 -15.03 -12.93 -0.56
N ARG A 583 -16.06 -12.59 -1.35
CA ARG A 583 -17.30 -13.36 -1.45
C ARG A 583 -17.07 -14.83 -1.81
N VAL A 584 -16.09 -15.11 -2.68
CA VAL A 584 -15.83 -16.47 -3.18
C VAL A 584 -15.39 -17.36 -2.03
N PHE A 585 -14.41 -16.92 -1.26
CA PHE A 585 -13.90 -17.66 -0.12
C PHE A 585 -14.94 -17.84 1.00
N ILE A 586 -15.74 -16.80 1.27
CA ILE A 586 -16.77 -16.83 2.31
C ILE A 586 -17.92 -17.76 1.92
N VAL A 587 -18.45 -17.62 0.70
CA VAL A 587 -19.68 -18.29 0.28
C VAL A 587 -19.42 -19.72 -0.18
N GLU A 588 -18.34 -19.96 -0.92
CA GLU A 588 -18.08 -21.26 -1.55
C GLU A 588 -17.26 -22.19 -0.63
N ALA A 589 -16.38 -21.63 0.20
CA ALA A 589 -15.49 -22.41 1.07
C ALA A 589 -15.72 -22.22 2.57
N GLY A 590 -16.54 -21.25 2.99
CA GLY A 590 -16.73 -20.94 4.41
C GLY A 590 -15.48 -20.39 5.10
N VAL A 591 -14.53 -19.83 4.33
CA VAL A 591 -13.24 -19.34 4.84
C VAL A 591 -13.39 -17.90 5.35
N PRO A 592 -13.03 -17.60 6.62
CA PRO A 592 -12.96 -16.24 7.13
C PRO A 592 -12.07 -15.35 6.25
N THR A 593 -12.67 -14.31 5.66
CA THR A 593 -11.99 -13.49 4.65
C THR A 593 -12.32 -12.01 4.83
N THR A 594 -11.34 -11.15 4.60
CA THR A 594 -11.54 -9.70 4.52
C THR A 594 -10.57 -9.07 3.51
N CYS A 595 -10.89 -7.85 3.08
CA CYS A 595 -9.98 -7.04 2.28
C CYS A 595 -9.29 -5.98 3.14
N TYR A 596 -7.99 -5.79 2.91
CA TYR A 596 -7.14 -4.84 3.62
C TYR A 596 -5.89 -4.51 2.80
N GLY A 597 -5.78 -3.28 2.30
CA GLY A 597 -4.68 -2.93 1.40
C GLY A 597 -4.38 -1.44 1.30
N PRO A 598 -3.55 -1.05 0.30
CA PRO A 598 -3.00 0.30 0.21
C PRO A 598 -4.04 1.39 -0.05
N LYS A 599 -3.72 2.63 0.28
CA LYS A 599 -4.54 3.78 -0.09
C LYS A 599 -4.35 4.13 -1.56
N ALA A 600 -5.39 3.93 -2.36
CA ALA A 600 -5.44 4.39 -3.75
C ALA A 600 -6.42 5.55 -3.95
N GLU A 601 -6.28 6.23 -5.08
CA GLU A 601 -7.18 7.29 -5.54
C GLU A 601 -7.54 7.05 -7.01
N ARG A 602 -8.78 7.40 -7.39
CA ARG A 602 -9.29 7.29 -8.77
C ARG A 602 -9.16 5.87 -9.33
N ILE A 603 -9.41 4.85 -8.52
CA ILE A 603 -9.60 3.47 -9.02
C ILE A 603 -10.67 3.47 -10.11
N HIS A 604 -10.41 2.75 -11.21
CA HIS A 604 -11.18 2.75 -12.46
C HIS A 604 -11.21 4.08 -13.23
N GLY A 605 -10.60 5.15 -12.72
CA GLY A 605 -10.55 6.47 -13.34
C GLY A 605 -9.24 6.79 -14.07
N ILE A 606 -9.21 7.97 -14.68
CA ILE A 606 -8.03 8.61 -15.25
C ILE A 606 -7.05 9.00 -14.15
N ASP A 607 -5.75 8.85 -14.41
CA ASP A 607 -4.68 9.11 -13.43
C ASP A 607 -4.89 8.34 -12.12
N GLU A 608 -5.37 7.10 -12.20
CA GLU A 608 -5.35 6.15 -11.08
C GLU A 608 -3.96 6.16 -10.44
N CYS A 609 -3.91 6.21 -9.10
CA CYS A 609 -2.65 6.18 -8.38
C CYS A 609 -2.75 5.54 -7.00
N VAL A 610 -1.62 5.07 -6.49
CA VAL A 610 -1.46 4.56 -5.13
C VAL A 610 -0.45 5.38 -4.33
N ASP A 611 -0.73 5.59 -3.05
CA ASP A 611 0.20 6.20 -2.10
C ASP A 611 1.29 5.21 -1.68
N LEU A 612 2.55 5.47 -2.07
CA LEU A 612 3.65 4.53 -1.84
C LEU A 612 3.94 4.34 -0.35
N GLN A 613 3.77 5.37 0.47
CA GLN A 613 3.94 5.24 1.91
C GLN A 613 2.92 4.27 2.51
N SER A 614 1.67 4.32 2.04
CA SER A 614 0.63 3.36 2.41
C SER A 614 0.94 1.94 1.93
N VAL A 615 1.50 1.75 0.71
CA VAL A 615 1.96 0.44 0.25
C VAL A 615 2.99 -0.14 1.24
N LYS A 616 3.93 0.68 1.70
CA LYS A 616 4.96 0.28 2.66
C LYS A 616 4.37 -0.10 4.02
N GLU A 617 3.48 0.73 4.56
CA GLU A 617 2.78 0.44 5.82
C GLU A 617 1.99 -0.87 5.73
N VAL A 618 1.22 -1.06 4.67
CA VAL A 618 0.43 -2.28 4.44
C VAL A 618 1.34 -3.51 4.33
N THR A 619 2.46 -3.41 3.61
CA THR A 619 3.47 -4.47 3.54
C THR A 619 3.97 -4.86 4.93
N GLY A 620 4.26 -3.87 5.78
CA GLY A 620 4.68 -4.06 7.18
C GLY A 620 3.60 -4.72 8.04
N VAL A 621 2.35 -4.30 7.92
CA VAL A 621 1.21 -4.91 8.61
C VAL A 621 1.02 -6.36 8.19
N LEU A 622 1.04 -6.65 6.89
CA LEU A 622 0.91 -8.01 6.37
C LEU A 622 2.07 -8.90 6.84
N ALA A 623 3.31 -8.40 6.88
CA ALA A 623 4.46 -9.16 7.35
C ALA A 623 4.34 -9.53 8.84
N CYS A 624 3.97 -8.57 9.68
CA CYS A 624 3.70 -8.81 11.10
C CYS A 624 2.50 -9.75 11.31
N PHE A 625 1.45 -9.58 10.51
CA PHE A 625 0.27 -10.45 10.56
C PHE A 625 0.63 -11.89 10.21
N ILE A 626 1.38 -12.12 9.12
CA ILE A 626 1.85 -13.44 8.72
C ILE A 626 2.68 -14.07 9.84
N ALA A 627 3.59 -13.32 10.44
CA ALA A 627 4.43 -13.80 11.54
C ALA A 627 3.63 -14.30 12.75
N GLU A 628 2.54 -13.63 13.10
CA GLU A 628 1.70 -13.99 14.25
C GLU A 628 0.63 -15.04 13.92
N TRP A 629 -0.02 -14.92 12.76
CA TRP A 629 -1.06 -15.85 12.32
C TRP A 629 -0.48 -17.22 11.98
N CYS A 630 0.58 -17.24 11.17
CA CYS A 630 1.19 -18.48 10.68
C CYS A 630 2.24 -19.03 11.66
N GLY A 631 2.71 -18.21 12.62
CA GLY A 631 3.94 -18.46 13.35
C GLY A 631 5.18 -18.35 12.46
N LEU A 632 6.36 -18.39 13.06
CA LEU A 632 7.64 -18.36 12.34
C LEU A 632 8.52 -19.57 12.69
N GLU A 633 9.25 -20.05 11.69
CA GLU A 633 10.36 -20.99 11.82
C GLU A 633 11.58 -20.45 11.08
N LYS A 634 12.78 -20.94 11.41
CA LYS A 634 14.00 -20.50 10.74
C LYS A 634 14.09 -21.05 9.32
N GLN A 635 14.61 -20.24 8.42
CA GLN A 635 14.97 -20.64 7.07
C GLN A 635 16.33 -21.36 7.14
N GLU A 636 16.31 -22.70 7.09
CA GLU A 636 17.52 -23.54 6.95
C GLU A 636 18.12 -23.48 5.54
#